data_AF-A0A967SY75-F1
#
_entry.id   AF-A0A967SY75-F1
#
_cell.length_a   1.000
_cell.length_b   1.000
_cell.length_c   1.000
_cell.angle_alpha   90.00
_cell.angle_beta   90.00
_cell.angle_gamma   90.00
#
_symmetry.space_group_name_H-M   'P 1'
#
loop_
_entity.id
_entity.type
_entity.pdbx_description
1 polymer ?
#
loop_
_entity_poly.entity_id
_entity_poly.type
_entity_poly.pdbx_seq_one_letter_code
_entity_poly.pdbx_strand_id
1 'polypeptide(L)'
;AILRLQFAGQFQTAWENRDKGPDNERESAFFMKARRVRPTLMVTVPNYKTAFKLHLSTAPGSIELMDMYFDSKFLSAFSLRVGQYKIPFTRYRIQSFQRLTFVDWAIVTKYFGAERQMGIAVHNGYEKPPKLAYAAGIFDGVNARTSHAIALASVYGEKVT
;
A
#
# COMPACT_ATOMS: atom_id res chain seq x y z
N ALA A 1 -6.76 -12.08 -23.68
CA ALA A 1 -6.32 -11.35 -22.47
C ALA A 1 -5.42 -12.26 -21.64
N ILE A 2 -4.45 -11.71 -20.91
CA ILE A 2 -3.54 -12.46 -20.04
C ILE A 2 -3.99 -12.25 -18.60
N LEU A 3 -4.34 -13.34 -17.92
CA LEU A 3 -4.73 -13.35 -16.52
C LEU A 3 -3.53 -13.72 -15.65
N ARG A 4 -3.30 -12.98 -14.56
CA ARG A 4 -2.30 -13.30 -13.55
C ARG A 4 -2.92 -13.19 -12.17
N LEU A 5 -2.90 -14.30 -11.44
CA LEU A 5 -3.29 -14.36 -10.04
C LEU A 5 -2.00 -14.43 -9.21
N GLN A 6 -1.90 -13.57 -8.21
CA GLN A 6 -0.78 -13.52 -7.28
C GLN A 6 -1.31 -13.54 -5.85
N PHE A 7 -0.65 -14.30 -5.00
CA PHE A 7 -0.91 -14.32 -3.57
C PHE A 7 0.34 -13.90 -2.82
N ALA A 8 0.20 -12.96 -1.88
CA ALA A 8 1.30 -12.49 -1.05
C ALA A 8 0.90 -12.53 0.43
N GLY A 9 1.62 -13.32 1.22
CA GLY A 9 1.44 -13.45 2.66
C GLY A 9 2.61 -12.87 3.44
N GLN A 10 2.35 -12.41 4.66
CA GLN A 10 3.37 -12.09 5.65
C GLN A 10 2.94 -12.63 7.01
N PHE A 11 3.77 -13.52 7.55
CA PHE A 11 3.62 -14.09 8.88
C PHE A 11 4.70 -13.49 9.78
N GLN A 12 4.31 -13.06 10.97
CA GLN A 12 5.21 -12.50 11.97
C GLN A 12 5.19 -13.40 13.19
N THR A 13 6.34 -13.94 13.52
CA THR A 13 6.61 -14.60 14.80
C THR A 13 7.35 -13.60 15.68
N ALA A 14 7.01 -13.57 16.96
CA ALA A 14 7.71 -12.75 17.91
C ALA A 14 7.69 -13.39 19.29
N TRP A 15 8.77 -13.15 20.01
CA TRP A 15 8.91 -13.47 21.41
C TRP A 15 9.17 -12.16 22.13
N GLU A 16 8.30 -11.83 23.07
CA GLU A 16 8.37 -10.59 23.83
C GLU A 16 8.55 -10.93 25.30
N ASN A 17 9.53 -10.31 25.92
CA ASN A 17 9.81 -10.43 27.34
C ASN A 17 9.58 -9.04 27.96
N ARG A 18 8.54 -8.91 28.78
CA ARG A 18 8.22 -7.66 29.47
C ARG A 18 8.62 -7.77 30.93
N ASP A 19 9.37 -6.77 31.37
CA ASP A 19 9.71 -6.60 32.78
C ASP A 19 8.71 -5.63 33.42
N LYS A 20 7.87 -6.13 34.34
CA LYS A 20 6.84 -5.32 35.02
C LYS A 20 7.37 -4.80 36.36
N GLY A 21 8.30 -3.87 36.30
CA GLY A 21 8.68 -3.05 37.46
C GLY A 21 9.39 -3.82 38.58
N PRO A 22 9.41 -3.26 39.81
CA PRO A 22 10.38 -3.62 40.85
C PRO A 22 10.25 -5.04 41.42
N ASP A 23 9.16 -5.75 41.12
CA ASP A 23 8.90 -7.11 41.63
C ASP A 23 9.49 -8.24 40.75
N ASN A 24 10.25 -7.91 39.69
CA ASN A 24 10.89 -8.88 38.79
C ASN A 24 9.92 -9.95 38.20
N GLU A 25 8.63 -9.64 38.08
CA GLU A 25 7.69 -10.51 37.38
C GLU A 25 7.97 -10.45 35.87
N ARG A 26 8.71 -11.45 35.39
CA ARG A 26 9.02 -11.64 33.96
C ARG A 26 7.89 -12.37 33.27
N GLU A 27 7.18 -11.66 32.41
CA GLU A 27 6.15 -12.25 31.56
C GLU A 27 6.73 -12.50 30.16
N SER A 28 6.82 -13.77 29.78
CA SER A 28 7.29 -14.19 28.45
C SER A 28 6.11 -14.61 27.59
N ALA A 29 5.89 -13.89 26.49
CA ALA A 29 4.83 -14.20 25.53
C ALA A 29 5.43 -14.57 24.17
N PHE A 30 4.97 -15.70 23.62
CA PHE A 30 5.23 -16.07 22.24
C PHE A 30 3.95 -15.86 21.43
N PHE A 31 4.06 -15.13 20.32
CA PHE A 31 2.93 -14.93 19.42
C PHE A 31 3.32 -15.13 17.95
N MET A 32 2.43 -15.81 17.23
CA MET A 32 2.45 -15.94 15.78
C MET A 32 1.22 -15.25 15.22
N LYS A 33 1.41 -14.29 14.31
CA LYS A 33 0.32 -13.57 13.66
C LYS A 33 0.48 -13.56 12.14
N ALA A 34 -0.60 -13.87 11.44
CA ALA A 34 -0.72 -13.61 10.01
C ALA A 34 -1.01 -12.12 9.80
N ARG A 35 0.04 -11.32 9.54
CA ARG A 35 -0.08 -9.86 9.51
C ARG A 35 -0.70 -9.35 8.22
N ARG A 36 -0.39 -9.98 7.08
CA ARG A 36 -0.86 -9.54 5.76
C ARG A 36 -1.17 -10.77 4.94
N VAL A 37 -2.39 -10.82 4.40
CA VAL A 37 -2.78 -11.79 3.39
C VAL A 37 -3.38 -10.98 2.25
N ARG A 38 -2.77 -11.07 1.06
CA ARG A 38 -3.07 -10.16 -0.04
C ARG A 38 -3.19 -10.92 -1.35
N PRO A 39 -4.41 -11.29 -1.76
CA PRO A 39 -4.66 -11.73 -3.11
C PRO A 39 -4.65 -10.53 -4.07
N THR A 40 -4.01 -10.72 -5.22
CA THR A 40 -3.94 -9.76 -6.31
C THR A 40 -4.34 -10.44 -7.61
N LEU A 41 -5.26 -9.84 -8.33
CA LEU A 41 -5.66 -10.20 -9.67
C LEU A 41 -5.17 -9.11 -10.63
N MET A 42 -4.49 -9.53 -11.68
CA MET A 42 -4.03 -8.65 -12.76
C MET A 42 -4.51 -9.22 -14.08
N VAL A 43 -5.20 -8.39 -14.86
CA VAL A 43 -5.65 -8.71 -16.21
C VAL A 43 -4.93 -7.76 -17.15
N THR A 44 -4.26 -8.28 -18.17
CA THR A 44 -3.63 -7.45 -19.20
C THR A 44 -4.25 -7.78 -20.55
N VAL A 45 -4.62 -6.76 -21.31
CA VAL A 45 -5.16 -6.90 -22.65
C VAL A 45 -4.16 -6.27 -23.63
N PRO A 46 -3.25 -7.06 -24.22
CA PRO A 46 -2.15 -6.54 -25.03
C PRO A 46 -2.63 -5.70 -26.23
N ASN A 47 -3.73 -6.09 -26.87
CA ASN A 47 -4.27 -5.40 -28.05
C ASN A 47 -4.63 -3.93 -27.76
N TYR A 48 -5.13 -3.65 -26.57
CA TYR A 48 -5.49 -2.29 -26.14
C TYR A 48 -4.40 -1.63 -25.28
N LYS A 49 -3.29 -2.32 -25.02
CA LYS A 49 -2.22 -1.89 -24.11
C LYS A 49 -2.76 -1.45 -22.74
N THR A 50 -3.83 -2.09 -22.28
CA THR A 50 -4.51 -1.80 -21.01
C THR A 50 -4.30 -2.94 -20.03
N ALA A 51 -4.04 -2.59 -18.78
CA ALA A 51 -4.00 -3.49 -17.65
C ALA A 51 -5.02 -3.08 -16.60
N PHE A 52 -5.70 -4.06 -16.03
CA PHE A 52 -6.52 -3.92 -14.85
C PHE A 52 -5.82 -4.61 -13.69
N LYS A 53 -5.87 -3.99 -12.51
CA LYS A 53 -5.35 -4.58 -11.27
C LYS A 53 -6.38 -4.45 -10.18
N LEU A 54 -6.65 -5.56 -9.52
CA LEU A 54 -7.44 -5.67 -8.29
C LEU A 54 -6.56 -6.27 -7.20
N HIS A 55 -6.42 -5.58 -6.08
CA HIS A 55 -5.59 -5.98 -4.97
C HIS A 55 -6.39 -5.82 -3.68
N LEU A 56 -6.56 -6.92 -2.97
CA LEU A 56 -7.31 -6.96 -1.71
C LEU A 56 -6.37 -7.24 -0.56
N SER A 57 -6.74 -6.77 0.63
CA SER A 57 -6.12 -7.17 1.89
C SER A 57 -7.15 -7.94 2.69
N THR A 58 -6.90 -9.20 2.94
CA THR A 58 -7.75 -10.11 3.72
C THR A 58 -7.08 -10.42 5.06
N ALA A 59 -6.56 -9.38 5.73
CA ALA A 59 -5.96 -9.55 7.04
C ALA A 59 -7.05 -9.97 8.05
N PRO A 60 -6.71 -10.72 9.12
CA PRO A 60 -7.70 -11.15 10.09
C PRO A 60 -8.46 -9.94 10.68
N GLY A 61 -9.79 -9.91 10.51
CA GLY A 61 -10.68 -8.88 11.06
C GLY A 61 -11.17 -7.80 10.07
N SER A 62 -10.62 -7.69 8.86
CA SER A 62 -11.19 -6.80 7.82
C SER A 62 -10.76 -7.18 6.40
N ILE A 63 -11.72 -7.17 5.47
CA ILE A 63 -11.45 -7.25 4.04
C ILE A 63 -11.43 -5.82 3.50
N GLU A 64 -10.29 -5.38 2.98
CA GLU A 64 -10.11 -4.02 2.50
C GLU A 64 -9.65 -4.01 1.04
N LEU A 65 -10.26 -3.15 0.23
CA LEU A 65 -9.83 -2.86 -1.13
C LEU A 65 -8.57 -2.00 -1.10
N MET A 66 -7.47 -2.54 -1.64
CA MET A 66 -6.20 -1.81 -1.70
C MET A 66 -6.09 -1.04 -3.00
N ASP A 67 -5.85 -1.77 -4.10
CA ASP A 67 -5.66 -1.16 -5.40
C ASP A 67 -6.73 -1.69 -6.35
N MET A 68 -7.45 -0.80 -7.02
CA MET A 68 -8.38 -1.12 -8.09
C MET A 68 -8.26 -0.06 -9.16
N TYR A 69 -7.55 -0.36 -10.25
CA TYR A 69 -7.32 0.62 -11.30
C TYR A 69 -7.16 -0.01 -12.67
N PHE A 70 -7.40 0.83 -13.67
CA PHE A 70 -7.04 0.59 -15.07
C PHE A 70 -5.82 1.44 -15.42
N ASP A 71 -4.88 0.87 -16.16
CA ASP A 71 -3.65 1.50 -16.63
C ASP A 71 -3.54 1.26 -18.13
N SER A 72 -3.66 2.32 -18.92
CA SER A 72 -3.64 2.28 -20.37
C SER A 72 -2.40 2.99 -20.89
N LYS A 73 -1.62 2.30 -21.71
CA LYS A 73 -0.39 2.84 -22.30
C LYS A 73 -0.66 3.41 -23.69
N PHE A 74 -0.61 4.73 -23.80
CA PHE A 74 -0.80 5.45 -25.07
C PHE A 74 0.50 5.51 -25.88
N LEU A 75 1.59 5.96 -25.24
CA LEU A 75 2.92 6.09 -25.84
C LEU A 75 3.94 5.30 -25.02
N SER A 76 5.15 5.12 -25.54
CA SER A 76 6.23 4.44 -24.81
C SER A 76 6.51 5.08 -23.45
N ALA A 77 6.38 6.41 -23.37
CA ALA A 77 6.61 7.23 -22.17
C ALA A 77 5.33 7.68 -21.45
N PHE A 78 4.14 7.55 -22.05
CA PHE A 78 2.89 8.05 -21.45
C PHE A 78 1.89 6.93 -21.23
N SER A 79 1.63 6.65 -19.96
CA SER A 79 0.54 5.79 -19.48
C SER A 79 -0.43 6.62 -18.65
N LEU A 80 -1.71 6.33 -18.77
CA LEU A 80 -2.77 6.92 -17.98
C LEU A 80 -3.35 5.85 -17.05
N ARG A 81 -3.45 6.20 -15.77
CA ARG A 81 -4.01 5.35 -14.74
C ARG A 81 -5.24 6.01 -14.14
N VAL A 82 -6.32 5.26 -14.02
CA VAL A 82 -7.59 5.69 -13.42
C VAL A 82 -8.06 4.64 -12.43
N GLY A 83 -8.41 5.08 -11.22
CA GLY A 83 -8.94 4.23 -10.16
C GLY A 83 -8.33 4.53 -8.79
N GLN A 84 -8.44 3.56 -7.88
CA GLN A 84 -7.86 3.65 -6.55
C GLN A 84 -6.48 3.00 -6.52
N TYR A 85 -5.46 3.77 -6.17
CA TYR A 85 -4.08 3.28 -6.04
C TYR A 85 -3.26 4.23 -5.16
N LYS A 86 -2.04 3.81 -4.80
CA LYS A 86 -1.12 4.65 -4.03
C LYS A 86 -0.75 5.91 -4.81
N ILE A 87 -0.94 7.08 -4.19
CA ILE A 87 -0.51 8.34 -4.80
C ILE A 87 1.03 8.35 -4.97
N PRO A 88 1.57 8.91 -6.07
CA PRO A 88 3.00 8.85 -6.38
C PRO A 88 3.81 9.92 -5.62
N PHE A 89 3.71 9.95 -4.28
CA PHE A 89 4.37 10.98 -3.46
C PHE A 89 5.79 10.61 -3.02
N THR A 90 5.99 9.41 -2.44
CA THR A 90 7.32 8.95 -2.00
C THR A 90 7.70 7.60 -2.59
N ARG A 91 8.93 7.47 -3.09
CA ARG A 91 9.47 6.19 -3.62
C ARG A 91 9.38 5.06 -2.60
N TYR A 92 9.70 5.37 -1.34
CA TYR A 92 9.64 4.40 -0.26
C TYR A 92 8.23 3.87 -0.06
N ARG A 93 7.16 4.67 -0.19
CA ARG A 93 5.77 4.18 -0.01
C ARG A 93 5.22 3.48 -1.25
N ILE A 94 5.65 3.89 -2.45
CA ILE A 94 5.20 3.32 -3.72
C ILE A 94 5.57 1.83 -3.83
N GLN A 95 6.73 1.43 -3.33
CA GLN A 95 7.23 0.04 -3.43
C GLN A 95 6.29 -1.01 -2.81
N SER A 96 6.47 -2.27 -3.22
CA SER A 96 5.76 -3.39 -2.59
C SER A 96 6.23 -3.58 -1.14
N PHE A 97 5.30 -3.98 -0.26
CA PHE A 97 5.63 -4.34 1.12
C PHE A 97 6.62 -5.51 1.20
N GLN A 98 6.67 -6.37 0.17
CA GLN A 98 7.60 -7.49 0.08
C GLN A 98 9.06 -7.04 -0.08
N ARG A 99 9.30 -5.78 -0.45
CA ARG A 99 10.64 -5.20 -0.64
C ARG A 99 11.06 -4.30 0.53
N LEU A 100 10.32 -4.31 1.62
CA LEU A 100 10.68 -3.54 2.80
C LEU A 100 11.84 -4.19 3.55
N THR A 101 12.78 -3.38 4.01
CA THR A 101 13.86 -3.82 4.91
C THR A 101 13.33 -4.17 6.30
N PHE A 102 12.31 -3.43 6.76
CA PHE A 102 11.66 -3.65 8.05
C PHE A 102 10.25 -4.21 7.88
N VAL A 103 9.71 -4.82 8.93
CA VAL A 103 8.34 -5.38 8.92
C VAL A 103 7.29 -4.27 8.72
N ASP A 104 7.61 -3.06 9.19
CA ASP A 104 6.76 -1.88 9.24
C ASP A 104 7.24 -0.82 8.25
N TRP A 105 6.30 0.04 7.85
CA TRP A 105 6.65 1.26 7.14
C TRP A 105 7.27 2.26 8.11
N ALA A 106 8.21 3.08 7.63
CA ALA A 106 8.77 4.18 8.39
C ALA A 106 7.67 5.09 8.97
N ILE A 107 7.86 5.58 10.20
CA ILE A 107 6.86 6.38 10.91
C ILE A 107 6.44 7.62 10.12
N VAL A 108 7.37 8.22 9.37
CA VAL A 108 7.15 9.38 8.49
C VAL A 108 6.07 9.10 7.43
N THR A 109 5.92 7.85 6.98
CA THR A 109 4.84 7.47 6.05
C THR A 109 3.46 7.44 6.70
N LYS A 110 3.36 7.43 8.02
CA LYS A 110 2.08 7.62 8.72
C LYS A 110 1.70 9.11 8.72
N TYR A 111 2.70 9.99 8.81
CA TYR A 111 2.50 11.44 8.90
C TYR A 111 2.32 12.13 7.55
N PHE A 112 3.21 11.83 6.59
CA PHE A 112 3.24 12.43 5.25
C PHE A 112 2.90 11.39 4.17
N GLY A 113 2.15 10.37 4.56
CA GLY A 113 1.95 9.16 3.78
C GLY A 113 1.30 9.37 2.43
N ALA A 114 1.87 8.72 1.42
CA ALA A 114 1.25 8.49 0.13
C ALA A 114 0.26 7.33 0.24
N GLU A 115 -0.93 7.60 0.78
CA GLU A 115 -1.97 6.58 0.86
C GLU A 115 -2.71 6.37 -0.46
N ARG A 116 -3.61 5.38 -0.43
CA ARG A 116 -4.41 5.02 -1.59
C ARG A 116 -5.58 5.96 -1.68
N GLN A 117 -5.74 6.57 -2.84
CA GLN A 117 -6.80 7.53 -3.13
C GLN A 117 -7.38 7.20 -4.50
N MET A 118 -8.64 7.58 -4.70
CA MET A 118 -9.23 7.53 -6.03
C MET A 118 -8.68 8.70 -6.85
N GLY A 119 -8.27 8.43 -8.08
CA GLY A 119 -7.78 9.50 -8.94
C GLY A 119 -7.38 9.07 -10.33
N ILE A 120 -6.84 10.04 -11.05
CA ILE A 120 -6.33 9.93 -12.40
C ILE A 120 -4.91 10.46 -12.47
N ALA A 121 -3.99 9.72 -13.07
CA ALA A 121 -2.60 10.13 -13.20
C ALA A 121 -2.00 9.72 -14.53
N VAL A 122 -1.10 10.55 -15.03
CA VAL A 122 -0.21 10.27 -16.17
C VAL A 122 1.17 9.95 -15.63
N HIS A 123 1.81 8.91 -16.15
CA HIS A 123 3.14 8.51 -15.72
C HIS A 123 3.91 7.73 -16.79
N ASN A 124 5.21 7.59 -16.60
CA ASN A 124 6.09 6.82 -17.48
C ASN A 124 6.53 5.45 -16.91
N GLY A 125 5.76 4.89 -15.98
CA GLY A 125 6.08 3.60 -15.35
C GLY A 125 6.91 3.73 -14.09
N TYR A 126 6.70 4.80 -13.31
CA TYR A 126 7.42 5.14 -12.08
C TYR A 126 7.57 3.99 -11.05
N GLU A 127 6.72 2.97 -11.07
CA GLU A 127 6.83 1.78 -10.20
C GLU A 127 8.00 0.85 -10.55
N LYS A 128 8.39 0.83 -11.84
CA LYS A 128 9.59 0.18 -12.38
C LYS A 128 10.34 1.24 -13.19
N PRO A 129 10.98 2.19 -12.49
CA PRO A 129 11.36 3.45 -13.09
C PRO A 129 12.37 3.25 -14.23
N PRO A 130 12.18 3.90 -15.39
CA PRO A 130 13.25 4.07 -16.38
C PRO A 130 14.30 5.07 -15.85
N LYS A 131 15.31 5.43 -16.65
CA LYS A 131 16.37 6.37 -16.26
C LYS A 131 15.85 7.67 -15.64
N LEU A 132 14.71 8.16 -16.12
CA LEU A 132 13.96 9.28 -15.56
C LEU A 132 12.54 8.79 -15.26
N ALA A 133 12.02 9.04 -14.06
CA ALA A 133 10.66 8.67 -13.68
C ALA A 133 9.83 9.89 -13.33
N TYR A 134 8.60 9.95 -13.84
CA TYR A 134 7.64 11.00 -13.52
C TYR A 134 6.24 10.43 -13.38
N ALA A 135 5.45 11.10 -12.55
CA ALA A 135 4.02 10.86 -12.40
C ALA A 135 3.37 12.17 -11.96
N ALA A 136 2.23 12.49 -12.56
CA ALA A 136 1.41 13.64 -12.20
C ALA A 136 -0.06 13.24 -12.27
N GLY A 137 -0.87 13.66 -11.30
CA GLY A 137 -2.26 13.25 -11.23
C GLY A 137 -3.10 14.08 -10.27
N ILE A 138 -4.41 13.91 -10.38
CA ILE A 138 -5.42 14.53 -9.53
C ILE A 138 -6.10 13.42 -8.73
N PHE A 139 -6.24 13.65 -7.43
CA PHE A 139 -6.77 12.68 -6.48
C PHE A 139 -7.83 13.35 -5.60
N ASP A 140 -8.77 12.54 -5.10
CA ASP A 140 -9.88 13.00 -4.26
C ASP A 140 -9.46 13.53 -2.87
N GLY A 141 -8.22 13.26 -2.44
CA GLY A 141 -7.73 13.62 -1.12
C GLY A 141 -8.26 12.74 0.02
N VAL A 142 -9.08 11.73 -0.29
CA VAL A 142 -9.70 10.83 0.69
C VAL A 142 -8.95 9.51 0.70
N ASN A 143 -8.40 9.16 1.87
CA ASN A 143 -7.65 7.92 2.00
C ASN A 143 -8.61 6.72 2.10
N ALA A 144 -8.38 5.72 1.24
CA ALA A 144 -9.16 4.47 1.25
C ALA A 144 -8.98 3.64 2.54
N ARG A 145 -7.96 3.95 3.34
CA ARG A 145 -7.79 3.38 4.68
C ARG A 145 -7.84 4.49 5.71
N THR A 146 -8.76 4.37 6.66
CA THR A 146 -8.86 5.25 7.82
C THR A 146 -7.58 5.23 8.67
N SER A 147 -6.80 4.13 8.67
CA SER A 147 -5.63 3.94 9.55
C SER A 147 -4.35 4.70 9.15
N HIS A 148 -4.30 5.39 8.00
CA HIS A 148 -3.09 6.02 7.49
C HIS A 148 -3.31 7.46 7.00
N ALA A 149 -2.28 8.31 7.08
CA ALA A 149 -2.33 9.75 6.76
C ALA A 149 -3.35 10.56 7.60
N ILE A 150 -3.66 10.08 8.80
CA ILE A 150 -4.47 10.71 9.86
C ILE A 150 -3.72 11.87 10.54
N ALA A 151 -2.40 11.93 10.38
CA ALA A 151 -1.60 12.54 11.43
C ALA A 151 -1.76 14.07 11.56
N LEU A 152 -2.02 14.79 10.46
CA LEU A 152 -2.35 16.22 10.54
C LEU A 152 -3.63 16.44 11.35
N ALA A 153 -4.71 15.71 11.03
CA ALA A 153 -5.94 15.73 11.81
C ALA A 153 -5.68 15.35 13.29
N SER A 154 -4.84 14.34 13.57
CA SER A 154 -4.49 13.97 14.95
C SER A 154 -3.63 15.00 15.68
N VAL A 155 -2.74 15.72 14.99
CA VAL A 155 -1.90 16.79 15.54
C VAL A 155 -2.74 18.02 15.87
N TYR A 156 -3.79 18.29 15.07
CA TYR A 156 -4.76 19.36 15.32
C TYR A 156 -5.91 18.95 16.25
N GLY A 157 -5.90 17.73 16.80
CA GLY A 157 -6.93 17.25 17.74
C GLY A 157 -8.29 16.96 17.08
N GLU A 158 -8.35 16.85 15.77
CA GLU A 158 -9.56 16.48 15.04
C GLU A 158 -9.85 14.98 15.27
N LYS A 159 -11.12 14.67 15.56
CA LYS A 159 -11.58 13.28 15.66
C LYS A 159 -11.52 12.65 14.27
N VAL A 160 -10.58 11.73 14.08
CA VAL A 160 -10.55 10.91 12.88
C VAL A 160 -11.43 9.69 13.14
N THR A 161 -12.67 9.78 12.67
CA THR A 161 -13.62 8.67 12.56
C THR A 161 -13.29 7.76 11.38
#